data_AF-A0A9X1TRW6-F1
#
_entry.id   AF-A0A9X1TRW6-F1
#
_cell.length_a   1.000
_cell.length_b   1.000
_cell.length_c   1.000
_cell.angle_alpha   90.00
_cell.angle_beta   90.00
_cell.angle_gamma   90.00
#
_symmetry.space_group_name_H-M   'P 1'
#
loop_
_entity.id
_entity.type
_entity.pdbx_description
1 polymer ?
#
loop_
_entity_poly.entity_id
_entity_poly.type
_entity_poly.pdbx_seq_one_letter_code
_entity_poly.pdbx_strand_id
1 'polypeptide(L)'
;MGLRPTYKLADIRAKLEADAKRIEKAILFRLEYLGEECVTLARSLDTYQDQTGILRNSVGYVIARDGRVIKNNFRKSANVVSSTKAGKSKTTKGSADGVKMGEALALEILLGVKRGFVLIVVAGANYASHVETMGYDVISSAEQFAKKEMPLMKAKLKMQVQSMK
;
A
#
# COMPACT_ATOMS: atom_id res chain seq x y z
N MET A 1 37.66 39.37 -19.28
CA MET A 1 36.18 39.40 -19.29
C MET A 1 35.68 38.40 -18.27
N GLY A 2 34.76 38.81 -17.37
CA GLY A 2 34.19 37.92 -16.36
C GLY A 2 33.09 37.02 -16.94
N LEU A 3 32.99 35.79 -16.45
CA LEU A 3 31.90 34.88 -16.79
C LEU A 3 30.57 35.48 -16.33
N ARG A 4 29.61 35.64 -17.24
CA ARG A 4 28.23 36.04 -16.92
C ARG A 4 27.35 34.78 -16.91
N PRO A 5 26.64 34.48 -15.81
CA PRO A 5 25.70 33.37 -15.79
C PRO A 5 24.58 33.62 -16.81
N THR A 6 24.21 32.58 -17.56
CA THR A 6 23.10 32.60 -18.53
C THR A 6 21.74 32.26 -17.90
N TYR A 7 21.69 31.92 -16.62
CA TYR A 7 20.49 31.49 -15.89
C TYR A 7 20.13 32.44 -14.75
N LYS A 8 18.85 32.53 -14.41
CA LYS A 8 18.35 33.26 -13.24
C LYS A 8 18.27 32.32 -12.02
N LEU A 9 18.33 32.89 -10.81
CA LEU A 9 18.15 32.12 -9.57
C LEU A 9 16.79 31.40 -9.52
N ALA A 10 15.75 31.99 -10.11
CA ALA A 10 14.42 31.38 -10.24
C ALA A 10 14.45 30.08 -11.06
N ASP A 11 15.25 30.04 -12.13
CA ASP A 11 15.36 28.86 -13.01
C ASP A 11 16.01 27.68 -12.26
N ILE A 12 16.99 27.97 -11.39
CA ILE A 12 17.62 26.95 -10.52
C ILE A 12 16.59 26.38 -9.55
N ARG A 13 15.80 27.24 -8.89
CA ARG A 13 14.76 26.80 -7.94
C ARG A 13 13.70 25.94 -8.62
N ALA A 14 13.23 26.37 -9.79
CA ALA A 14 12.24 25.62 -10.57
C ALA A 14 12.76 24.23 -10.96
N LYS A 15 14.04 24.13 -11.37
CA LYS A 15 14.66 22.84 -11.69
C LYS A 15 14.76 21.93 -10.46
N LEU A 16 15.24 22.45 -9.33
CA LEU A 16 15.31 21.70 -8.06
C LEU A 16 13.95 21.19 -7.60
N GLU A 17 12.90 22.01 -7.69
CA GLU A 17 11.54 21.58 -7.36
C GLU A 17 11.02 20.50 -8.31
N ALA A 18 11.31 20.62 -9.60
CA ALA A 18 10.92 19.61 -10.59
C ALA A 18 11.61 18.27 -10.33
N ASP A 19 12.90 18.29 -10.00
CA ASP A 19 13.67 17.10 -9.66
C ASP A 19 13.15 16.47 -8.36
N ALA A 20 12.88 17.26 -7.32
CA ALA A 20 12.28 16.79 -6.08
C ALA A 20 10.92 16.09 -6.34
N LYS A 21 10.03 16.72 -7.11
CA LYS A 21 8.74 16.13 -7.49
C LYS A 21 8.89 14.83 -8.27
N ARG A 22 9.91 14.73 -9.12
CA ARG A 22 10.18 13.51 -9.90
C ARG A 22 10.64 12.36 -9.00
N ILE A 23 11.48 12.65 -8.01
CA ILE A 23 11.90 11.66 -7.01
C ILE A 23 10.70 11.21 -6.16
N GLU A 24 9.88 12.14 -5.70
CA GLU A 24 8.67 11.82 -4.92
C GLU A 24 7.71 10.91 -5.68
N LYS A 25 7.48 11.19 -6.97
CA LYS A 25 6.67 10.32 -7.84
C LYS A 25 7.29 8.93 -7.99
N ALA A 26 8.61 8.84 -8.12
CA ALA A 26 9.30 7.55 -8.20
C ALA A 26 9.17 6.75 -6.90
N ILE A 27 9.29 7.39 -5.73
CA ILE A 27 9.05 6.76 -4.43
C ILE A 27 7.61 6.25 -4.34
N LEU A 28 6.65 7.10 -4.68
CA LEU A 28 5.23 6.76 -4.60
C LEU A 28 4.87 5.57 -5.49
N PHE A 29 5.29 5.60 -6.77
CA PHE A 29 5.06 4.51 -7.73
C PHE A 29 5.63 3.18 -7.24
N ARG A 30 6.83 3.26 -6.64
CA ARG A 30 7.49 2.11 -6.05
C ARG A 30 6.63 1.59 -4.88
N LEU A 31 6.29 2.42 -3.90
CA LEU A 31 5.50 1.98 -2.75
C LEU A 31 4.14 1.40 -3.16
N GLU A 32 3.50 1.94 -4.19
CA GLU A 32 2.29 1.36 -4.79
C GLU A 32 2.54 -0.05 -5.30
N TYR A 33 3.58 -0.23 -6.12
CA TYR A 33 3.93 -1.55 -6.63
C TYR A 33 4.14 -2.57 -5.51
N LEU A 34 4.91 -2.20 -4.47
CA LEU A 34 5.13 -3.09 -3.32
C LEU A 34 3.82 -3.40 -2.58
N GLY A 35 2.96 -2.39 -2.37
CA GLY A 35 1.66 -2.56 -1.73
C GLY A 35 0.72 -3.49 -2.49
N GLU A 36 0.63 -3.33 -3.82
CA GLU A 36 -0.17 -4.20 -4.68
C GLU A 36 0.31 -5.65 -4.65
N GLU A 37 1.63 -5.88 -4.72
CA GLU A 37 2.21 -7.23 -4.64
C GLU A 37 1.93 -7.86 -3.27
N CYS A 38 2.08 -7.12 -2.17
CA CYS A 38 1.77 -7.60 -0.83
C CYS A 38 0.28 -8.01 -0.69
N VAL A 39 -0.64 -7.15 -1.14
CA VAL A 39 -2.07 -7.44 -1.11
C VAL A 39 -2.42 -8.61 -2.03
N THR A 40 -1.78 -8.71 -3.20
CA THR A 40 -2.00 -9.81 -4.14
C THR A 40 -1.58 -11.14 -3.52
N LEU A 41 -0.37 -11.20 -2.93
CA LEU A 41 0.13 -12.38 -2.23
C LEU A 41 -0.84 -12.80 -1.13
N ALA A 42 -1.17 -11.89 -0.20
CA ALA A 42 -2.08 -12.14 0.92
C ALA A 42 -3.48 -12.62 0.48
N ARG A 43 -3.98 -12.18 -0.68
CA ARG A 43 -5.32 -12.57 -1.19
C ARG A 43 -5.30 -13.81 -2.07
N SER A 44 -4.16 -14.12 -2.70
CA SER A 44 -3.95 -15.30 -3.54
C SER A 44 -3.71 -16.58 -2.73
N LEU A 45 -3.23 -16.42 -1.50
CA LEU A 45 -3.04 -17.52 -0.55
C LEU A 45 -4.41 -18.08 -0.18
N ASP A 46 -4.69 -19.30 -0.63
CA ASP A 46 -5.91 -20.04 -0.27
C ASP A 46 -5.64 -20.96 0.91
N THR A 47 -4.92 -20.42 1.91
CA THR A 47 -4.54 -21.17 3.12
C THR A 47 -5.74 -21.32 4.06
N TYR A 48 -6.66 -20.37 4.08
CA TYR A 48 -7.85 -20.37 4.93
C TYR A 48 -9.15 -20.23 4.11
N GLN A 49 -10.24 -20.78 4.65
CA GLN A 49 -11.57 -20.67 4.06
C GLN A 49 -12.34 -19.48 4.64
N ASP A 50 -12.42 -18.38 3.88
CA ASP A 50 -13.17 -17.18 4.28
C ASP A 50 -14.66 -17.30 3.96
N GLN A 51 -15.44 -17.81 4.91
CA GLN A 51 -16.88 -18.03 4.74
C GLN A 51 -17.69 -16.72 4.61
N THR A 52 -17.22 -15.64 5.25
CA THR A 52 -17.95 -14.35 5.30
C THR A 52 -17.39 -13.34 4.30
N GLY A 53 -16.17 -13.55 3.81
CA GLY A 53 -15.45 -12.63 2.96
C GLY A 53 -14.87 -11.42 3.70
N ILE A 54 -15.01 -11.32 5.03
CA ILE A 54 -14.56 -10.15 5.79
C ILE A 54 -13.04 -10.10 5.84
N LEU A 55 -12.39 -11.24 6.07
CA LEU A 55 -10.95 -11.32 6.28
C LEU A 55 -10.22 -10.89 5.01
N ARG A 56 -10.52 -11.52 3.86
CA ARG A 56 -9.88 -11.24 2.57
C ARG A 56 -10.23 -9.85 2.00
N ASN A 57 -11.31 -9.23 2.46
CA ASN A 57 -11.72 -7.88 2.08
C ASN A 57 -11.18 -6.79 3.01
N SER A 58 -10.72 -7.17 4.19
CA SER A 58 -10.01 -6.29 5.12
C SER A 58 -8.51 -6.17 4.83
N VAL A 59 -8.00 -6.97 3.89
CA VAL A 59 -6.62 -6.87 3.40
C VAL A 59 -6.51 -5.73 2.40
N GLY A 60 -5.62 -4.79 2.70
CA GLY A 60 -5.36 -3.63 1.85
C GLY A 60 -4.13 -2.85 2.31
N TYR A 61 -3.86 -1.73 1.63
CA TYR A 61 -2.74 -0.88 2.00
C TYR A 61 -3.07 0.61 1.92
N VAL A 62 -2.29 1.40 2.66
CA VAL A 62 -2.29 2.86 2.66
C VAL A 62 -0.87 3.36 2.45
N ILE A 63 -0.69 4.33 1.57
CA ILE A 63 0.54 5.09 1.42
C ILE A 63 0.30 6.49 1.94
N ALA A 64 1.13 6.89 2.89
CA ALA A 64 1.07 8.20 3.49
C ALA A 64 2.43 8.89 3.44
N ARG A 65 2.41 10.22 3.52
CA ARG A 65 3.58 11.06 3.69
C ARG A 65 3.31 12.08 4.78
N ASP A 66 4.22 12.16 5.74
CA ASP A 66 4.18 13.16 6.82
C ASP A 66 2.81 13.17 7.54
N GLY A 67 2.29 11.97 7.82
CA GLY A 67 1.00 11.77 8.49
C GLY A 67 -0.25 11.99 7.62
N ARG A 68 -0.09 12.28 6.32
CA ARG A 68 -1.22 12.48 5.38
C ARG A 68 -1.30 11.33 4.39
N VAL A 69 -2.48 10.75 4.24
CA VAL A 69 -2.74 9.72 3.23
C VAL A 69 -2.58 10.34 1.84
N ILE A 70 -1.76 9.71 0.99
CA ILE A 70 -1.61 10.05 -0.42
C ILE A 70 -2.49 9.11 -1.26
N LYS A 71 -2.42 7.80 -0.97
CA LYS A 71 -3.14 6.75 -1.70
C LYS A 71 -3.57 5.64 -0.75
N ASN A 72 -4.67 4.97 -1.07
CA ASN A 72 -5.12 3.76 -0.40
C ASN A 72 -5.62 2.76 -1.45
N ASN A 73 -5.56 1.47 -1.11
CA ASN A 73 -6.15 0.40 -1.90
C ASN A 73 -6.81 -0.59 -0.93
N PHE A 74 -8.12 -0.43 -0.80
CA PHE A 74 -9.00 -1.43 -0.20
C PHE A 74 -10.06 -1.79 -1.22
N ARG A 75 -10.04 -3.03 -1.69
CA ARG A 75 -10.94 -3.50 -2.75
C ARG A 75 -11.77 -4.67 -2.26
N LYS A 76 -13.06 -4.63 -2.55
CA LYS A 76 -13.95 -5.79 -2.38
C LYS A 76 -13.44 -6.93 -3.29
N SER A 77 -13.28 -8.12 -2.71
CA SER A 77 -12.95 -9.34 -3.44
C SER A 77 -14.15 -9.72 -4.29
N ALA A 78 -13.93 -9.98 -5.57
CA ALA A 78 -14.96 -10.48 -6.48
C ALA A 78 -15.49 -11.87 -6.07
N ASN A 79 -14.75 -12.61 -5.24
CA ASN A 79 -15.06 -13.98 -4.85
C ASN A 79 -16.07 -14.14 -3.70
N VAL A 80 -16.76 -13.07 -3.28
CA VAL A 80 -17.96 -13.28 -2.46
C VAL A 80 -19.11 -13.68 -3.38
N VAL A 81 -19.05 -14.94 -3.84
CA VAL A 81 -20.14 -15.63 -4.51
C VAL A 81 -21.25 -15.79 -3.48
N SER A 82 -22.20 -14.86 -3.48
CA SER A 82 -23.53 -15.16 -2.99
C SER A 82 -24.17 -16.12 -3.98
N SER A 83 -24.09 -17.41 -3.72
CA SER A 83 -25.02 -18.37 -4.30
C SER A 83 -26.41 -18.03 -3.77
N THR A 84 -27.16 -17.25 -4.54
CA THR A 84 -28.61 -17.18 -4.39
C THR A 84 -29.24 -17.43 -5.75
N LYS A 85 -30.05 -18.48 -5.81
CA LYS A 85 -31.12 -18.62 -6.80
C LYS A 85 -31.80 -17.25 -6.96
N ALA A 86 -31.98 -16.83 -8.22
CA ALA A 86 -32.73 -15.64 -8.66
C ALA A 86 -32.12 -14.25 -8.34
N GLY A 87 -31.20 -13.81 -9.20
CA GLY A 87 -31.32 -12.50 -9.89
C GLY A 87 -31.33 -11.19 -9.09
N LYS A 88 -30.92 -11.15 -7.82
CA LYS A 88 -30.71 -9.90 -7.08
C LYS A 88 -29.29 -9.88 -6.49
N SER A 89 -28.43 -9.02 -7.03
CA SER A 89 -27.07 -8.79 -6.51
C SER A 89 -27.15 -8.15 -5.13
N LYS A 90 -27.13 -8.98 -4.09
CA LYS A 90 -26.95 -8.53 -2.71
C LYS A 90 -25.45 -8.48 -2.46
N THR A 91 -24.88 -7.28 -2.44
CA THR A 91 -23.54 -7.11 -1.85
C THR A 91 -23.64 -7.58 -0.40
N THR A 92 -22.98 -8.70 -0.08
CA THR A 92 -22.91 -9.23 1.28
C THR A 92 -22.34 -8.15 2.19
N LYS A 93 -23.06 -7.82 3.27
CA LYS A 93 -22.68 -6.79 4.25
C LYS A 93 -21.21 -6.91 4.70
N GLY A 94 -20.73 -8.16 4.86
CA GLY A 94 -19.34 -8.47 5.21
C GLY A 94 -18.27 -7.92 4.26
N SER A 95 -18.57 -7.71 2.97
CA SER A 95 -17.60 -7.13 2.03
C SER A 95 -17.34 -5.64 2.26
N ALA A 96 -18.37 -4.90 2.69
CA ALA A 96 -18.21 -3.48 3.00
C ALA A 96 -17.62 -3.27 4.39
N ASP A 97 -17.97 -4.15 5.33
CA ASP A 97 -17.49 -4.09 6.70
C ASP A 97 -16.00 -4.44 6.80
N GLY A 98 -15.53 -5.45 6.06
CA GLY A 98 -14.11 -5.80 6.01
C GLY A 98 -13.22 -4.64 5.50
N VAL A 99 -13.63 -3.99 4.40
CA VAL A 99 -12.91 -2.82 3.86
C VAL A 99 -12.81 -1.69 4.89
N LYS A 100 -13.91 -1.38 5.59
CA LYS A 100 -13.93 -0.34 6.63
C LYS A 100 -13.02 -0.70 7.80
N MET A 101 -13.01 -1.96 8.24
CA MET A 101 -12.12 -2.41 9.31
C MET A 101 -10.65 -2.28 8.91
N GLY A 102 -10.29 -2.69 7.70
CA GLY A 102 -8.94 -2.54 7.16
C GLY A 102 -8.50 -1.09 7.09
N GLU A 103 -9.36 -0.22 6.55
CA GLU A 103 -9.05 1.21 6.43
C GLU A 103 -8.91 1.88 7.80
N ALA A 104 -9.82 1.59 8.74
CA ALA A 104 -9.75 2.13 10.10
C ALA A 104 -8.45 1.74 10.81
N LEU A 105 -8.05 0.47 10.72
CA LEU A 105 -6.80 -0.01 11.33
C LEU A 105 -5.57 0.64 10.70
N ALA A 106 -5.54 0.80 9.37
CA ALA A 106 -4.43 1.47 8.71
C ALA A 106 -4.31 2.95 9.10
N LEU A 107 -5.44 3.65 9.26
CA LEU A 107 -5.48 5.04 9.72
C LEU A 107 -5.05 5.16 11.19
N GLU A 108 -5.44 4.23 12.04
CA GLU A 108 -5.00 4.19 13.45
C GLU A 108 -3.47 4.05 13.55
N ILE A 109 -2.89 3.13 12.78
CA ILE A 109 -1.43 2.95 12.71
C ILE A 109 -0.75 4.22 12.18
N LEU A 110 -1.38 4.91 11.21
CA LEU A 110 -0.84 6.14 10.64
C LEU A 110 -0.70 7.28 11.67
N LEU A 111 -1.57 7.34 12.70
CA LEU A 111 -1.47 8.36 13.76
C LEU A 111 -0.13 8.30 14.52
N GLY A 112 0.49 7.12 14.59
CA GLY A 112 1.81 6.93 15.20
C GLY A 112 2.98 7.44 14.35
N VAL A 113 2.76 7.70 13.07
CA VAL A 113 3.81 8.01 12.09
C VAL A 113 3.73 9.48 11.66
N LYS A 114 4.75 10.27 12.03
CA LYS A 114 4.73 11.73 11.82
C LYS A 114 5.54 12.24 10.62
N ARG A 115 6.49 11.46 10.08
CA ARG A 115 7.44 11.95 9.05
C ARG A 115 7.82 10.87 8.04
N GLY A 116 8.07 11.32 6.81
CA GLY A 116 8.54 10.49 5.70
C GLY A 116 7.42 9.77 4.98
N PHE A 117 7.79 9.00 3.96
CA PHE A 117 6.88 8.11 3.23
C PHE A 117 6.73 6.79 3.99
N VAL A 118 5.50 6.35 4.16
CA VAL A 118 5.18 5.07 4.80
C VAL A 118 4.16 4.31 3.96
N LEU A 119 4.42 3.01 3.81
CA LEU A 119 3.48 2.03 3.28
C LEU A 119 3.00 1.20 4.46
N ILE A 120 1.69 1.20 4.70
CA ILE A 120 1.04 0.42 5.74
C ILE A 120 0.21 -0.64 5.01
N VAL A 121 0.54 -1.92 5.18
CA VAL A 121 -0.25 -3.04 4.68
C VAL A 121 -0.91 -3.71 5.89
N VAL A 122 -2.22 -3.95 5.83
CA VAL A 122 -2.98 -4.47 6.97
C VAL A 122 -3.96 -5.54 6.56
N ALA A 123 -4.28 -6.41 7.52
CA ALA A 123 -5.47 -7.23 7.53
C ALA A 123 -6.34 -6.76 8.72
N GLY A 124 -7.45 -6.09 8.43
CA GLY A 124 -8.25 -5.38 9.45
C GLY A 124 -9.16 -6.23 10.33
N ALA A 125 -9.33 -7.53 10.04
CA ALA A 125 -10.21 -8.37 10.84
C ALA A 125 -9.58 -8.75 12.17
N ASN A 126 -10.31 -8.55 13.28
CA ASN A 126 -9.82 -8.81 14.65
C ASN A 126 -9.37 -10.27 14.92
N TYR A 127 -9.79 -11.21 14.09
CA TYR A 127 -9.42 -12.63 14.18
C TYR A 127 -8.29 -13.03 13.21
N ALA A 128 -7.71 -12.09 12.46
CA ALA A 128 -6.61 -12.35 11.54
C ALA A 128 -5.41 -13.01 12.26
N SER A 129 -5.01 -12.47 13.41
CA SER A 129 -3.92 -13.01 14.23
C SER A 129 -4.21 -14.42 14.75
N HIS A 130 -5.47 -14.72 15.07
CA HIS A 130 -5.89 -16.03 15.51
C HIS A 130 -5.78 -17.07 14.38
N VAL A 131 -6.19 -16.70 13.16
CA VAL A 131 -6.06 -17.53 11.96
C VAL A 131 -4.58 -17.80 11.64
N GLU A 132 -3.71 -16.80 11.80
CA GLU A 132 -2.26 -17.01 11.65
C GLU A 132 -1.67 -17.95 12.70
N THR A 133 -2.14 -17.86 13.94
CA THR A 133 -1.70 -18.76 15.03
C THR A 133 -2.13 -20.21 14.77
N MET A 134 -3.22 -20.44 14.04
CA MET A 134 -3.65 -21.77 13.60
C MET A 134 -2.80 -22.35 12.46
N GLY A 135 -1.76 -21.63 12.01
CA GLY A 135 -0.85 -22.08 10.95
C GLY A 135 -1.29 -21.68 9.54
N TYR A 136 -2.32 -20.85 9.42
CA TYR A 136 -2.72 -20.27 8.13
C TYR A 136 -1.96 -18.97 7.85
N ASP A 137 -1.93 -18.56 6.58
CA ASP A 137 -1.24 -17.33 6.18
C ASP A 137 -2.24 -16.25 5.81
N VAL A 138 -2.27 -15.16 6.57
CA VAL A 138 -3.15 -14.02 6.31
C VAL A 138 -2.36 -12.83 5.76
N ILE A 139 -1.28 -12.44 6.44
CA ILE A 139 -0.40 -11.34 6.03
C ILE A 139 1.09 -11.68 6.20
N SER A 140 1.41 -12.75 6.90
CA SER A 140 2.77 -13.22 7.19
C SER A 140 3.66 -13.33 5.94
N SER A 141 3.19 -13.98 4.86
CA SER A 141 3.98 -14.05 3.61
C SER A 141 4.21 -12.67 2.99
N ALA A 142 3.19 -11.80 3.03
CA ALA A 142 3.31 -10.45 2.50
C ALA A 142 4.31 -9.61 3.31
N GLU A 143 4.37 -9.79 4.63
CA GLU A 143 5.36 -9.15 5.50
C GLU A 143 6.78 -9.60 5.14
N GLN A 144 7.00 -10.92 4.98
CA GLN A 144 8.30 -11.46 4.60
C GLN A 144 8.76 -10.95 3.23
N PHE A 145 7.83 -10.90 2.27
CA PHE A 145 8.09 -10.34 0.94
C PHE A 145 8.47 -8.85 1.03
N ALA A 146 7.71 -8.05 1.79
CA ALA A 146 8.01 -6.63 1.98
C ALA A 146 9.39 -6.41 2.63
N LYS A 147 9.75 -7.20 3.65
CA LYS A 147 11.07 -7.14 4.31
C LYS A 147 12.22 -7.43 3.34
N LYS A 148 12.01 -8.33 2.37
CA LYS A 148 13.00 -8.68 1.35
C LYS A 148 13.11 -7.62 0.24
N GLU A 149 11.99 -7.13 -0.26
CA GLU A 149 11.96 -6.22 -1.42
C GLU A 149 12.27 -4.76 -1.06
N MET A 150 11.84 -4.28 0.11
CA MET A 150 12.07 -2.91 0.55
C MET A 150 13.55 -2.45 0.47
N PRO A 151 14.54 -3.21 0.98
CA PRO A 151 15.94 -2.78 0.89
C PRO A 151 16.46 -2.74 -0.56
N LEU A 152 16.08 -3.70 -1.39
CA LEU A 152 16.46 -3.75 -2.81
C LEU A 152 15.91 -2.55 -3.57
N MET A 153 14.65 -2.24 -3.30
CA MET A 153 13.93 -1.12 -3.87
C MET A 153 14.54 0.21 -3.47
N LYS A 154 14.88 0.39 -2.19
CA LYS A 154 15.59 1.57 -1.68
C LYS A 154 16.94 1.74 -2.38
N ALA A 155 17.70 0.66 -2.57
CA ALA A 155 18.98 0.70 -3.27
C ALA A 155 18.81 1.11 -4.74
N LYS A 156 17.86 0.50 -5.46
CA LYS A 156 17.53 0.87 -6.86
C LYS A 156 17.11 2.33 -6.97
N LEU A 157 16.26 2.82 -6.07
CA LEU A 157 15.80 4.20 -6.07
C LEU A 157 16.97 5.17 -5.87
N LYS A 158 17.88 4.87 -4.93
CA LYS A 158 19.09 5.67 -4.72
C LYS A 158 19.96 5.74 -5.98
N MET A 159 20.16 4.62 -6.67
CA MET A 159 20.91 4.58 -7.94
C MET A 159 20.22 5.40 -9.03
N GLN A 160 18.89 5.28 -9.17
CA GLN A 160 18.11 6.03 -10.15
C GLN A 160 18.21 7.54 -9.90
N VAL A 161 18.11 7.97 -8.64
CA VAL A 161 18.29 9.39 -8.27
C VAL A 161 19.71 9.88 -8.59
N GLN A 162 20.74 9.08 -8.33
CA GLN A 162 22.13 9.44 -8.67
C GLN A 162 22.39 9.53 -10.18
N SER A 163 21.63 8.77 -10.98
CA SER A 163 21.71 8.79 -12.44
C SER A 163 20.93 9.94 -13.11
N MET A 164 20.08 10.64 -12.35
CA MET A 164 19.38 11.83 -12.83
C MET A 164 20.37 13.01 -12.85
N LYS A 165 21.10 13.15 -13.96
CA LYS A 165 21.92 14.32 -14.28
C LYS A 165 21.14 15.33 -15.11
#